data_AF-A0A4R2JP10-F1
#
_entry.id   AF-A0A4R2JP10-F1
#
_cell.length_a   1.000
_cell.length_b   1.000
_cell.length_c   1.000
_cell.angle_alpha   90.00
_cell.angle_beta   90.00
_cell.angle_gamma   90.00
#
_symmetry.space_group_name_H-M   'P 1'
#
loop_
_entity.id
_entity.type
_entity.pdbx_description
1 polymer ?
#
loop_
_entity_poly.entity_id
_entity_poly.type
_entity_poly.pdbx_seq_one_letter_code
_entity_poly.pdbx_strand_id
1 'polypeptide(L)'
;MVTVGQWLDLWLETRQSLAVSTRRLYVQHVRDYLKPYLGGIVLKDLTVGKIQAMFAALMRMPTARGKPLSAATLQRIRGVLRVALMVRSGVV
;
A
#
# COMPACT_ATOMS: atom_id res chain seq x y z
N MET A 1 -13.66 -10.08 10.87
CA MET A 1 -12.88 -10.12 9.61
C MET A 1 -12.10 -8.82 9.50
N VAL A 2 -10.81 -8.86 9.14
CA VAL A 2 -9.94 -7.67 9.07
C VAL A 2 -9.89 -7.16 7.63
N THR A 3 -10.01 -5.84 7.44
CA THR A 3 -9.83 -5.19 6.14
C THR A 3 -8.36 -4.94 5.83
N VAL A 4 -8.01 -4.73 4.56
CA VAL A 4 -6.64 -4.35 4.18
C VAL A 4 -6.24 -3.04 4.85
N GLY A 5 -7.16 -2.07 5.00
CA GLY A 5 -6.87 -0.81 5.67
C GLY A 5 -6.46 -1.00 7.14
N GLN A 6 -7.23 -1.78 7.89
CA GLN A 6 -6.94 -2.10 9.29
C GLN A 6 -5.64 -2.90 9.44
N TRP A 7 -5.38 -3.86 8.53
CA TRP A 7 -4.12 -4.59 8.52
C TRP A 7 -2.92 -3.68 8.27
N LEU A 8 -3.04 -2.73 7.33
CA LEU A 8 -1.96 -1.79 7.03
C LEU A 8 -1.64 -0.87 8.22
N ASP A 9 -2.65 -0.50 9.01
CA ASP A 9 -2.44 0.26 10.25
C ASP A 9 -1.66 -0.54 11.28
N LEU A 10 -2.11 -1.77 11.56
CA LEU A 10 -1.40 -2.67 12.47
C LEU A 10 0.03 -2.94 11.98
N TRP A 11 0.21 -3.17 10.68
CA TRP A 11 1.53 -3.36 10.10
C TRP A 11 2.43 -2.13 10.29
N LEU A 12 1.92 -0.90 10.14
CA LEU A 12 2.71 0.32 10.38
C LEU A 12 3.10 0.50 11.86
N GLU A 13 2.28 0.04 12.79
CA GLU A 13 2.58 0.04 14.23
C GLU A 13 3.75 -0.88 14.58
N THR A 14 3.92 -2.00 13.85
CA THR A 14 5.09 -2.89 14.01
C THR A 14 6.41 -2.29 13.52
N ARG A 15 6.38 -1.14 12.83
CA ARG A 15 7.53 -0.53 12.15
C ARG A 15 8.10 0.69 12.88
N GLN A 16 7.98 0.71 14.21
CA GLN A 16 8.49 1.80 15.04
C GLN A 16 10.03 1.92 15.03
N SER A 17 10.75 0.83 14.81
CA SER A 17 12.22 0.81 14.73
C SER A 17 12.80 1.27 13.39
N LEU A 18 11.97 1.55 12.38
CA LEU A 18 12.45 2.07 11.10
C LEU A 18 12.94 3.51 11.25
N ALA A 19 13.93 3.88 10.43
CA ALA A 19 14.31 5.27 10.25
C ALA A 19 13.08 6.14 9.98
N VAL A 20 13.03 7.32 10.60
CA VAL A 20 11.87 8.23 10.58
C VAL A 20 11.45 8.57 9.15
N SER A 21 12.41 8.79 8.25
CA SER A 21 12.17 9.07 6.83
C SER A 21 11.48 7.92 6.12
N THR A 22 11.93 6.68 6.35
CA THR A 22 11.33 5.46 5.78
C THR A 22 9.92 5.26 6.31
N ARG A 23 9.73 5.40 7.63
CA ARG A 23 8.40 5.27 8.24
C ARG A 23 7.43 6.32 7.69
N ARG A 24 7.87 7.57 7.56
CA ARG A 24 7.06 8.65 6.98
C ARG A 24 6.64 8.33 5.54
N LEU A 25 7.56 7.80 4.72
CA LEU A 25 7.26 7.38 3.35
C LEU A 25 6.23 6.24 3.32
N TYR A 26 6.36 5.26 4.22
CA TYR A 26 5.41 4.14 4.29
C TYR A 26 4.01 4.62 4.67
N VAL A 27 3.91 5.46 5.72
CA VAL A 27 2.64 6.07 6.14
C VAL A 27 2.02 6.86 5.00
N GLN A 28 2.82 7.66 4.29
CA GLN A 28 2.35 8.45 3.16
C GLN A 28 1.81 7.54 2.04
N HIS A 29 2.54 6.50 1.64
CA HIS A 29 2.08 5.60 0.57
C HIS A 29 0.83 4.81 0.96
N VAL A 30 0.75 4.36 2.22
CA VAL A 30 -0.43 3.68 2.74
C VAL A 30 -1.65 4.61 2.67
N ARG A 31 -1.52 5.84 3.16
CA ARG A 31 -2.61 6.83 3.20
C ARG A 31 -3.03 7.28 1.81
N ASP A 32 -2.08 7.63 0.95
CA ASP A 32 -2.36 8.30 -0.33
C ASP A 32 -2.77 7.32 -1.44
N TYR A 33 -2.27 6.06 -1.40
CA TYR A 33 -2.40 5.14 -2.52
C TYR A 33 -2.96 3.76 -2.18
N LEU A 34 -2.69 3.21 -0.99
CA LEU A 34 -3.18 1.87 -0.67
C LEU A 34 -4.58 1.90 -0.06
N LYS A 35 -4.80 2.71 0.97
CA LYS A 35 -6.09 2.79 1.67
C LYS A 35 -7.26 3.23 0.78
N PRO A 36 -7.13 4.26 -0.08
CA PRO A 36 -8.26 4.70 -0.90
C PRO A 36 -8.76 3.63 -1.88
N TYR A 37 -7.90 2.68 -2.27
CA TYR A 37 -8.22 1.68 -3.30
C TYR A 37 -8.45 0.29 -2.75
N LEU A 38 -7.68 -0.10 -1.73
CA LEU A 38 -7.71 -1.45 -1.17
C LEU A 38 -8.30 -1.48 0.24
N GLY A 39 -8.38 -0.33 0.92
CA GLY A 39 -8.65 -0.25 2.36
C GLY A 39 -9.97 -0.90 2.79
N GLY A 40 -11.02 -0.80 1.97
CA GLY A 40 -12.32 -1.41 2.24
C GLY A 40 -12.42 -2.90 1.89
N ILE A 41 -11.40 -3.47 1.23
CA ILE A 41 -11.39 -4.88 0.85
C ILE A 41 -11.06 -5.71 2.08
N VAL A 42 -11.81 -6.78 2.32
CA VAL A 42 -11.45 -7.75 3.36
C VAL A 42 -10.11 -8.39 2.99
N LEU A 43 -9.20 -8.48 3.95
CA LEU A 43 -7.84 -8.97 3.73
C LEU A 43 -7.78 -10.38 3.09
N LYS A 44 -8.75 -11.25 3.42
CA LYS A 44 -8.86 -12.60 2.84
C LYS A 44 -9.27 -12.58 1.35
N ASP A 45 -9.98 -11.53 0.93
CA ASP A 45 -10.49 -11.37 -0.44
C ASP A 45 -9.56 -10.52 -1.30
N LEU A 46 -8.40 -10.11 -0.77
CA LEU A 46 -7.40 -9.37 -1.53
C LEU A 46 -6.73 -10.30 -2.53
N THR A 47 -6.97 -10.06 -3.82
CA THR A 47 -6.40 -10.84 -4.92
C THR A 47 -5.37 -10.03 -5.70
N VAL A 48 -4.53 -10.72 -6.47
CA VAL A 48 -3.57 -10.09 -7.39
C VAL A 48 -4.29 -9.19 -8.41
N GLY A 49 -5.46 -9.60 -8.91
CA GLY A 49 -6.26 -8.79 -9.83
C GLY A 49 -6.71 -7.45 -9.25
N LYS A 50 -7.12 -7.42 -7.97
CA LYS A 50 -7.48 -6.17 -7.26
C LYS A 50 -6.28 -5.23 -7.10
N ILE A 51 -5.09 -5.80 -6.83
CA ILE A 51 -3.84 -5.04 -6.75
C ILE A 51 -3.46 -4.47 -8.13
N GLN A 52 -3.57 -5.27 -9.20
CA GLN A 52 -3.31 -4.81 -10.57
C GLN A 52 -4.28 -3.70 -10.98
N ALA A 53 -5.57 -3.82 -10.64
CA ALA A 53 -6.57 -2.79 -10.92
C ALA A 53 -6.24 -1.45 -10.22
N MET A 54 -5.77 -1.49 -8.97
CA MET A 54 -5.26 -0.30 -8.28
C MET A 54 -4.09 0.34 -9.04
N PHE A 55 -3.07 -0.43 -9.43
CA PHE A 55 -1.94 0.12 -10.18
C PHE A 55 -2.35 0.70 -11.53
N ALA A 56 -3.28 0.05 -12.23
CA ALA A 56 -3.84 0.58 -13.48
C ALA A 56 -4.62 1.88 -13.28
N ALA A 57 -5.30 2.07 -12.14
CA ALA A 57 -5.95 3.33 -11.80
C ALA A 57 -4.91 4.43 -11.50
N LEU A 58 -3.87 4.12 -10.74
CA LEU A 58 -2.78 5.05 -10.41
C LEU A 58 -1.99 5.53 -11.64
N MET A 59 -1.84 4.68 -12.66
CA MET A 59 -1.20 5.08 -13.93
C MET A 59 -2.06 6.05 -14.74
N ARG A 60 -3.38 6.02 -14.58
CA ARG A 60 -4.34 6.87 -15.31
C ARG A 60 -4.63 8.17 -14.60
N MET A 61 -4.46 8.24 -13.27
CA MET A 61 -4.73 9.46 -12.51
C MET A 61 -3.59 10.48 -12.66
N PRO A 62 -3.90 11.71 -13.15
CA PRO A 62 -2.97 12.81 -13.04
C PRO A 62 -2.79 13.19 -11.57
N THR A 63 -1.55 13.46 -11.18
CA THR A 63 -1.25 14.01 -9.85
C THR A 63 -1.66 15.48 -9.79
N ALA A 64 -1.60 16.08 -8.60
CA ALA A 64 -1.81 17.53 -8.42
C ALA A 64 -0.89 18.42 -9.31
N ARG A 65 0.20 17.86 -9.84
CA ARG A 65 1.09 18.52 -10.81
C ARG A 65 0.73 18.25 -12.28
N GLY A 66 -0.45 17.70 -12.55
CA GLY A 66 -0.97 17.41 -13.90
C GLY A 66 -0.30 16.23 -14.61
N LYS A 67 0.70 15.57 -14.01
CA LYS A 67 1.41 14.43 -14.60
C LYS A 67 1.04 13.12 -13.91
N PRO A 68 0.99 11.98 -14.64
CA PRO A 68 0.87 10.66 -14.03
C PRO A 68 2.00 10.36 -13.03
N LEU A 69 1.77 9.40 -12.13
CA LEU A 69 2.82 8.96 -11.22
C LEU A 69 4.01 8.36 -11.98
N SER A 70 5.22 8.73 -11.56
CA SER A 70 6.44 8.17 -12.13
C SER A 70 6.52 6.65 -11.90
N ALA A 71 7.17 5.93 -12.82
CA ALA A 71 7.46 4.50 -12.66
C ALA A 71 8.17 4.21 -11.33
N ALA A 72 9.11 5.08 -10.93
CA ALA A 72 9.82 4.94 -9.66
C ALA A 72 8.90 5.04 -8.43
N THR A 73 7.86 5.88 -8.48
CA THR A 73 6.87 5.97 -7.39
C THR A 73 6.00 4.71 -7.34
N LEU A 74 5.56 4.20 -8.49
CA LEU A 74 4.79 2.95 -8.58
C LEU A 74 5.59 1.76 -8.03
N GLN A 75 6.90 1.68 -8.33
CA GLN A 75 7.76 0.64 -7.78
C GLN A 75 7.91 0.74 -6.26
N ARG A 76 8.01 1.96 -5.70
CA ARG A 76 8.04 2.16 -4.24
C ARG A 76 6.75 1.71 -3.57
N ILE A 77 5.59 2.06 -4.14
CA ILE A 77 4.27 1.61 -3.64
C ILE A 77 4.19 0.08 -3.68
N ARG A 78 4.67 -0.55 -4.76
CA ARG A 78 4.74 -2.02 -4.87
C ARG A 78 5.63 -2.66 -3.81
N GLY A 79 6.78 -2.04 -3.52
CA GLY A 79 7.67 -2.47 -2.45
C GLY A 79 7.00 -2.45 -1.08
N VAL A 80 6.33 -1.34 -0.73
CA VAL A 80 5.56 -1.22 0.53
C VAL A 80 4.52 -2.33 0.64
N LEU A 81 3.72 -2.52 -0.40
CA LEU A 81 2.67 -3.54 -0.41
C LEU A 81 3.25 -4.96 -0.26
N ARG A 82 4.37 -5.26 -0.94
CA ARG A 82 5.04 -6.56 -0.81
C ARG A 82 5.50 -6.82 0.62
N VAL A 83 6.17 -5.86 1.26
CA VAL A 83 6.63 -6.01 2.65
C VAL A 83 5.46 -6.14 3.62
N ALA A 84 4.38 -5.38 3.40
CA ALA A 84 3.17 -5.46 4.22
C ALA A 84 2.46 -6.83 4.13
N LEU A 85 2.48 -7.46 2.95
CA LEU A 85 1.85 -8.76 2.74
C LEU A 85 2.76 -9.95 3.10
N MET A 86 4.09 -9.80 3.02
CA MET A 86 5.03 -10.85 3.41
C MET A 86 4.92 -11.21 4.89
N VAL A 87 4.71 -10.22 5.76
CA VAL A 87 4.54 -10.43 7.21
C VAL A 87 3.34 -11.33 7.50
N ARG A 88 2.29 -11.28 6.67
CA ARG A 88 1.10 -12.14 6.82
C ARG A 88 1.41 -13.62 6.56
N SER A 89 2.31 -13.93 5.62
CA SER A 89 2.68 -15.32 5.28
C SER A 89 3.58 -16.01 6.33
N GLY A 90 4.10 -15.27 7.31
CA GLY A 90 4.90 -15.82 8.42
C GLY A 90 4.10 -16.12 9.68
N VAL A 91 2.77 -15.98 9.63
CA VAL A 91 1.84 -16.30 10.72
C VAL A 91 0.87 -17.36 10.21
N VAL A 92 1.38 -18.56 9.97
CA VAL A 92 0.61 -19.80 9.78
C VAL A 92 1.38 -20.92 10.46
#